data_AF-A0A9R1PRV8-F1
#
_entry.id   AF-A0A9R1PRV8-F1
#
_cell.length_a   1.000
_cell.length_b   1.000
_cell.length_c   1.000
_cell.angle_alpha   90.00
_cell.angle_beta   90.00
_cell.angle_gamma   90.00
#
_symmetry.space_group_name_H-M   'P 1'
#
loop_
_entity.id
_entity.type
_entity.pdbx_description
1 polymer ?
#
loop_
_entity_poly.entity_id
_entity_poly.type
_entity_poly.pdbx_seq_one_letter_code
_entity_poly.pdbx_strand_id
1 'polypeptide(L)'
;MSQPAAAAVAAQPQGQAAAGRQGGGLGQSLAGIVRMAVFWYFASKFFGPKRAPTEPGLLMSNLFQKGEPMDMWMYLSENDKFSDFGNEDALIWHETNIPYAVWTPTSTRTHTLTYYPTEALKHNGSLYAHVYFSRSGYPVDPTDPEYEQKSAFGRTHPIVAYLRKSKAGHKKSLLGDSDESEEKLPPKENKESEDKEEGPVEYISYWKPNVTINLVDDFTRYPQNNIPPNVAPYLNVDPTTNSYYPTVFFNEFWLLRDKLTALNKTVKELTLNLEVSPISMTKWQLFLQIEQSFQVHRSYGSMLEGEADELKVYGSFQLCPFRLLPFFWTLFCSVW
;
A
#
# COMPACT_ATOMS: atom_id res chain seq x y z
N MET A 1 -30.95 -71.48 9.00
CA MET A 1 -31.28 -71.00 7.64
C MET A 1 -31.76 -69.57 7.81
N SER A 2 -31.28 -68.50 7.20
CA SER A 2 -30.21 -68.21 6.24
C SER A 2 -30.26 -66.68 6.06
N GLN A 3 -29.13 -66.04 5.75
CA GLN A 3 -29.00 -64.60 5.43
C GLN A 3 -29.96 -64.16 4.30
N PRO A 4 -30.12 -62.84 4.05
CA PRO A 4 -29.44 -62.31 2.86
C PRO A 4 -28.98 -60.83 2.92
N ALA A 5 -28.23 -60.48 1.88
CA ALA A 5 -27.59 -59.20 1.54
C ALA A 5 -28.19 -58.56 0.27
N ALA A 6 -27.93 -57.25 0.09
CA ALA A 6 -27.86 -56.44 -1.15
C ALA A 6 -29.16 -56.24 -1.99
N ALA A 7 -29.41 -55.17 -2.75
CA ALA A 7 -28.58 -54.10 -3.32
C ALA A 7 -29.39 -52.84 -3.74
N ALA A 8 -28.70 -51.70 -3.72
CA ALA A 8 -28.69 -50.54 -4.65
C ALA A 8 -29.98 -49.81 -5.07
N VAL A 9 -30.02 -48.51 -4.73
CA VAL A 9 -30.96 -47.47 -5.17
C VAL A 9 -30.20 -46.44 -6.03
N ALA A 10 -30.72 -46.09 -7.21
CA ALA A 10 -30.36 -44.87 -7.91
C ALA A 10 -31.60 -44.28 -8.59
N ALA A 11 -31.97 -43.06 -8.18
CA ALA A 11 -33.06 -42.27 -8.75
C ALA A 11 -32.49 -40.94 -9.30
N GLN A 12 -32.86 -40.60 -10.53
CA GLN A 12 -32.70 -39.28 -11.13
C GLN A 12 -34.07 -38.57 -11.16
N PRO A 13 -34.14 -37.25 -10.94
CA PRO A 13 -35.26 -36.43 -11.35
C PRO A 13 -34.84 -35.43 -12.46
N GLN A 14 -35.67 -35.23 -13.48
CA GLN A 14 -35.63 -34.00 -14.27
C GLN A 14 -37.03 -33.59 -14.70
N GLY A 15 -37.43 -32.41 -14.23
CA GLY A 15 -38.67 -31.74 -14.57
C GLY A 15 -38.42 -30.46 -15.37
N GLN A 16 -39.30 -30.29 -16.35
CA GLN A 16 -39.97 -29.06 -16.81
C GLN A 16 -39.17 -27.95 -17.54
N ALA A 17 -39.58 -27.81 -18.81
CA ALA A 17 -39.39 -26.68 -19.68
C ALA A 17 -40.51 -25.63 -19.50
N ALA A 18 -40.21 -24.37 -19.83
CA ALA A 18 -41.22 -23.35 -20.13
C ALA A 18 -40.76 -22.36 -21.20
N ALA A 19 -41.75 -22.02 -22.04
CA ALA A 19 -41.92 -20.82 -22.87
C ALA A 19 -41.05 -20.62 -24.12
N GLY A 20 -41.70 -20.70 -25.28
CA GLY A 20 -41.15 -20.36 -26.59
C GLY A 20 -41.57 -19.00 -27.12
N ARG A 21 -41.02 -18.65 -28.29
CA ARG A 21 -41.77 -18.06 -29.42
C ARG A 21 -40.93 -18.14 -30.70
N GLN A 22 -41.47 -18.84 -31.69
CA GLN A 22 -41.01 -18.84 -33.08
C GLN A 22 -41.34 -17.50 -33.74
N GLY A 23 -40.41 -17.01 -34.56
CA GLY A 23 -40.63 -16.01 -35.59
C GLY A 23 -39.63 -16.27 -36.71
N GLY A 24 -39.96 -17.21 -37.59
CA GLY A 24 -39.17 -17.52 -38.79
C GLY A 24 -39.26 -16.40 -39.82
N GLY A 25 -38.12 -16.05 -40.41
CA GLY A 25 -38.01 -15.12 -41.52
C GLY A 25 -36.89 -15.57 -42.46
N LEU A 26 -37.27 -16.34 -43.47
CA LEU A 26 -36.47 -16.79 -44.60
C LEU A 26 -36.04 -15.56 -45.43
N GLY A 27 -34.95 -14.93 -45.04
CA GLY A 27 -34.42 -13.73 -45.70
C GLY A 27 -32.96 -13.51 -45.34
N GLN A 28 -32.08 -14.06 -46.16
CA GLN A 28 -30.64 -13.76 -46.18
C GLN A 28 -30.44 -12.24 -46.17
N SER A 29 -29.95 -11.69 -45.06
CA SER A 29 -29.30 -10.39 -45.06
C SER A 29 -27.84 -10.61 -44.71
N LEU A 30 -26.94 -10.25 -45.62
CA LEU A 30 -25.49 -10.21 -45.42
C LEU A 30 -25.10 -9.52 -44.09
N ALA A 31 -25.95 -8.63 -43.58
CA ALA A 31 -25.82 -7.97 -42.28
C ALA A 31 -25.83 -8.93 -41.07
N GLY A 32 -26.58 -10.05 -41.13
CA GLY A 32 -26.62 -11.05 -40.05
C GLY A 32 -25.33 -11.86 -39.94
N ILE A 33 -24.74 -12.20 -41.09
CA ILE A 33 -23.46 -12.92 -41.17
C ILE A 33 -22.31 -12.01 -40.71
N VAL A 34 -22.33 -10.74 -41.10
CA VAL A 34 -21.35 -9.73 -40.63
C VAL A 34 -21.48 -9.52 -39.12
N ARG A 35 -22.69 -9.45 -38.56
CA ARG A 35 -22.88 -9.38 -37.10
C ARG A 35 -22.36 -10.63 -36.38
N MET A 36 -22.60 -11.83 -36.89
CA MET A 36 -22.04 -13.06 -36.32
C MET A 36 -20.51 -13.09 -36.41
N ALA A 37 -19.92 -12.64 -37.52
CA ALA A 37 -18.48 -12.61 -37.70
C ALA A 37 -17.80 -11.58 -36.77
N VAL A 38 -18.42 -10.41 -36.57
CA VAL A 38 -17.93 -9.41 -35.61
C VAL A 38 -18.08 -9.92 -34.17
N PHE A 39 -19.21 -10.54 -33.83
CA PHE A 39 -19.40 -11.13 -32.50
C PHE A 39 -18.43 -12.29 -32.25
N TRP A 40 -18.15 -13.13 -33.26
CA TRP A 40 -17.15 -14.20 -33.19
C TRP A 40 -15.71 -13.67 -33.13
N TYR A 41 -15.41 -12.55 -33.80
CA TYR A 41 -14.13 -11.86 -33.71
C TYR A 41 -13.90 -11.24 -32.32
N PHE A 42 -14.92 -10.59 -31.74
CA PHE A 42 -14.83 -10.08 -30.36
C PHE A 42 -14.83 -11.22 -29.34
N ALA A 43 -15.65 -12.27 -29.54
CA ALA A 43 -15.67 -13.42 -28.65
C ALA A 43 -14.37 -14.23 -28.73
N SER A 44 -13.72 -14.37 -29.87
CA SER A 44 -12.39 -15.00 -29.95
C SER A 44 -11.28 -14.13 -29.37
N LYS A 45 -11.45 -12.80 -29.34
CA LYS A 45 -10.51 -11.89 -28.65
C LYS A 45 -10.70 -11.85 -27.13
N PHE A 46 -11.91 -12.08 -26.63
CA PHE A 46 -12.23 -12.08 -25.18
C PHE A 46 -12.29 -13.49 -24.55
N PHE A 47 -12.59 -14.51 -25.35
CA PHE A 47 -12.70 -15.93 -24.96
C PHE A 47 -11.77 -16.84 -25.80
N GLY A 48 -10.68 -16.27 -26.32
CA GLY A 48 -9.62 -17.05 -26.97
C GLY A 48 -9.17 -18.22 -26.08
N PRO A 49 -8.64 -19.30 -26.68
CA PRO A 49 -8.34 -20.53 -25.96
C PRO A 49 -7.51 -20.19 -24.73
N LYS A 50 -8.05 -20.49 -23.55
CA LYS A 50 -7.32 -20.42 -22.29
C LYS A 50 -6.00 -21.15 -22.55
N ARG A 51 -4.88 -20.45 -22.34
CA ARG A 51 -3.54 -21.03 -22.44
C ARG A 51 -3.59 -22.40 -21.77
N ALA A 52 -3.06 -23.42 -22.44
CA ALA A 52 -2.97 -24.77 -21.91
C ALA A 52 -2.48 -24.71 -20.45
N PRO A 53 -3.00 -25.55 -19.54
CA PRO A 53 -2.53 -25.58 -18.17
C PRO A 53 -1.03 -25.83 -18.24
N THR A 54 -0.27 -24.78 -17.89
CA THR A 54 1.18 -24.79 -17.90
C THR A 54 1.62 -25.99 -17.08
N GLU A 55 2.57 -26.78 -17.59
CA GLU A 55 3.35 -27.77 -16.81
C GLU A 55 3.53 -27.23 -15.39
N PRO A 56 3.37 -28.02 -14.31
CA PRO A 56 3.26 -27.51 -12.94
C PRO A 56 4.37 -26.49 -12.70
N GLY A 57 4.01 -25.22 -12.93
CA GLY A 57 5.00 -24.19 -13.11
C GLY A 57 5.69 -24.07 -11.78
N LEU A 58 7.01 -23.95 -11.77
CA LEU A 58 7.74 -23.84 -10.51
C LEU A 58 7.07 -22.73 -9.68
N LEU A 59 6.34 -23.15 -8.65
CA LEU A 59 5.55 -22.26 -7.83
C LEU A 59 6.49 -21.69 -6.79
N MET A 60 6.64 -20.38 -6.79
CA MET A 60 7.41 -19.68 -5.79
C MET A 60 6.64 -19.71 -4.48
N SER A 61 7.32 -20.02 -3.39
CA SER A 61 6.77 -19.98 -2.03
C SER A 61 7.56 -19.01 -1.16
N ASN A 62 6.98 -18.63 -0.02
CA ASN A 62 7.69 -17.87 0.99
C ASN A 62 8.83 -18.71 1.59
N LEU A 63 10.00 -18.11 1.77
CA LEU A 63 11.16 -18.72 2.42
C LEU A 63 10.97 -18.91 3.94
N PHE A 64 10.09 -18.11 4.55
CA PHE A 64 9.83 -18.09 5.99
C PHE A 64 8.49 -18.76 6.29
N GLN A 65 8.42 -19.42 7.45
CA GLN A 65 7.22 -20.11 7.90
C GLN A 65 6.43 -19.28 8.91
N LYS A 66 5.11 -19.51 8.96
CA LYS A 66 4.24 -18.85 9.92
C LYS A 66 4.67 -19.17 11.36
N GLY A 67 4.84 -18.13 12.17
CA GLY A 67 5.23 -18.25 13.58
C GLY A 67 6.73 -18.41 13.81
N GLU A 68 7.55 -18.37 12.75
CA GLU A 68 9.00 -18.37 12.89
C GLU A 68 9.45 -17.07 13.61
N PRO A 69 10.28 -17.16 14.66
CA PRO A 69 10.81 -15.99 15.34
C PRO A 69 11.88 -15.31 14.48
N MET A 70 11.79 -14.01 14.37
CA MET A 70 12.70 -13.18 13.61
C MET A 70 13.23 -12.04 14.46
N ASP A 71 14.45 -11.63 14.16
CA ASP A 71 15.07 -10.45 14.75
C ASP A 71 15.04 -9.32 13.72
N MET A 72 14.94 -8.08 14.20
CA MET A 72 14.80 -6.89 13.39
C MET A 72 15.80 -5.83 13.83
N TRP A 73 16.45 -5.23 12.85
CA TRP A 73 17.33 -4.08 13.01
C TRP A 73 16.87 -2.95 12.11
N MET A 74 16.81 -1.74 12.66
CA MET A 74 16.52 -0.54 11.93
C MET A 74 17.67 0.44 12.06
N TYR A 75 18.21 0.86 10.92
CA TYR A 75 19.29 1.83 10.83
C TYR A 75 18.80 3.12 10.17
N LEU A 76 19.30 4.26 10.62
CA LEU A 76 19.14 5.53 9.91
C LEU A 76 20.44 5.91 9.21
N SER A 77 20.35 6.24 7.93
CA SER A 77 21.50 6.72 7.16
C SER A 77 21.06 7.74 6.12
N GLU A 78 21.97 8.65 5.74
CA GLU A 78 21.73 9.59 4.65
C GLU A 78 21.89 8.95 3.27
N ASN A 79 22.51 7.76 3.22
CA ASN A 79 22.74 6.99 2.00
C ASN A 79 21.55 6.08 1.67
N ASP A 80 21.23 5.93 0.38
CA ASP A 80 20.16 5.03 -0.08
C ASP A 80 20.51 3.54 0.09
N LYS A 81 21.80 3.22 0.04
CA LYS A 81 22.33 1.88 0.33
C LYS A 81 23.11 1.91 1.63
N PHE A 82 22.80 0.97 2.50
CA PHE A 82 23.47 0.83 3.79
C PHE A 82 24.52 -0.29 3.72
N SER A 83 25.73 0.03 4.16
CA SER A 83 26.88 -0.89 4.22
C SER A 83 27.49 -1.02 5.62
N ASP A 84 27.11 -0.13 6.55
CA ASP A 84 27.86 0.11 7.77
C ASP A 84 27.16 -0.55 8.97
N PHE A 85 26.95 -1.87 8.89
CA PHE A 85 26.21 -2.66 9.89
C PHE A 85 26.86 -2.66 11.28
N GLY A 86 28.16 -2.41 11.38
CA GLY A 86 28.88 -2.29 12.66
C GLY A 86 28.74 -0.94 13.36
N ASN A 87 28.03 0.03 12.78
CA ASN A 87 27.87 1.35 13.37
C ASN A 87 26.70 1.36 14.39
N GLU A 88 27.03 1.34 15.68
CA GLU A 88 26.06 1.40 16.77
C GLU A 88 25.27 2.73 16.80
N ASP A 89 25.86 3.85 16.36
CA ASP A 89 25.19 5.15 16.34
C ASP A 89 24.08 5.21 15.27
N ALA A 90 24.22 4.43 14.19
CA ALA A 90 23.22 4.35 13.13
C ALA A 90 22.06 3.42 13.51
N LEU A 91 22.28 2.48 14.43
CA LEU A 91 21.28 1.53 14.90
C LEU A 91 20.33 2.22 15.87
N ILE A 92 19.10 2.46 15.41
CA ILE A 92 18.09 3.16 16.20
C ILE A 92 17.12 2.23 16.92
N TRP A 93 16.93 1.03 16.40
CA TRP A 93 16.00 0.08 16.99
C TRP A 93 16.42 -1.35 16.64
N HIS A 94 16.55 -2.17 17.69
CA HIS A 94 16.77 -3.60 17.60
C HIS A 94 15.71 -4.32 18.43
N GLU A 95 15.01 -5.26 17.81
CA GLU A 95 13.98 -6.06 18.46
C GLU A 95 14.17 -7.53 18.10
N THR A 96 14.14 -8.40 19.10
CA THR A 96 14.36 -9.84 18.92
C THR A 96 13.08 -10.64 19.06
N ASN A 97 13.03 -11.83 18.47
CA ASN A 97 11.94 -12.81 18.64
C ASN A 97 10.55 -12.29 18.23
N ILE A 98 10.47 -11.49 17.17
CA ILE A 98 9.20 -11.08 16.56
C ILE A 98 8.59 -12.29 15.82
N PRO A 99 7.37 -12.73 16.17
CA PRO A 99 6.76 -13.87 15.50
C PRO A 99 6.22 -13.47 14.12
N TYR A 100 6.70 -14.13 13.06
CA TYR A 100 6.25 -13.84 11.71
C TYR A 100 4.79 -14.25 11.47
N ALA A 101 3.97 -13.34 10.93
CA ALA A 101 2.58 -13.58 10.54
C ALA A 101 1.66 -14.09 11.67
N VAL A 102 1.97 -13.79 12.94
CA VAL A 102 1.12 -14.10 14.09
C VAL A 102 0.47 -12.82 14.58
N TRP A 103 -0.86 -12.79 14.68
CA TRP A 103 -1.62 -11.65 15.20
C TRP A 103 -1.87 -11.82 16.69
N THR A 104 -0.89 -11.39 17.50
CA THR A 104 -1.02 -11.32 18.96
C THR A 104 -0.68 -9.91 19.44
N PRO A 105 -1.15 -9.48 20.62
CA PRO A 105 -0.76 -8.19 21.19
C PRO A 105 0.76 -8.06 21.34
N THR A 106 1.47 -9.17 21.50
CA THR A 106 2.93 -9.26 21.54
C THR A 106 3.62 -9.09 20.19
N SER A 107 2.89 -9.19 19.08
CA SER A 107 3.44 -9.04 17.73
C SER A 107 3.56 -7.58 17.31
N THR A 108 2.82 -6.68 17.94
CA THR A 108 2.95 -5.24 17.71
C THR A 108 3.95 -4.68 18.69
N ARG A 109 4.96 -3.99 18.16
CA ARG A 109 6.00 -3.32 18.95
C ARG A 109 6.07 -1.86 18.55
N THR A 110 6.21 -1.00 19.54
CA THR A 110 6.33 0.45 19.33
C THR A 110 7.62 0.94 19.97
N HIS A 111 8.28 1.87 19.30
CA HIS A 111 9.48 2.50 19.79
C HIS A 111 9.44 3.99 19.45
N THR A 112 9.68 4.84 20.43
CA THR A 112 9.73 6.30 20.23
C THR A 112 11.13 6.78 20.51
N LEU A 113 11.70 7.51 19.56
CA LEU A 113 13.02 8.10 19.70
C LEU A 113 13.00 9.58 19.35
N THR A 114 13.94 10.31 19.93
CA THR A 114 14.22 11.71 19.57
C THR A 114 15.46 11.73 18.69
N TYR A 115 15.28 12.15 17.45
CA TYR A 115 16.32 12.27 16.44
C TYR A 115 16.85 13.70 16.38
N TYR A 116 18.17 13.83 16.33
CA TYR A 116 18.88 15.11 16.20
C TYR A 116 19.35 15.26 14.75
N PRO A 117 18.72 16.14 13.95
CA PRO A 117 19.05 16.27 12.53
C PRO A 117 20.44 16.84 12.31
N THR A 118 21.20 16.20 11.41
CA THR A 118 22.49 16.70 10.91
C THR A 118 22.30 18.02 10.14
N GLU A 119 23.37 18.80 10.01
CA GLU A 119 23.33 20.02 9.20
C GLU A 119 23.01 19.70 7.73
N ALA A 120 23.48 18.58 7.19
CA ALA A 120 23.13 18.11 5.85
C ALA A 120 21.62 17.93 5.68
N LEU A 121 20.95 17.30 6.65
CA LEU A 121 19.50 17.11 6.63
C LEU A 121 18.74 18.44 6.67
N LYS A 122 19.21 19.43 7.44
CA LYS A 122 18.64 20.79 7.46
C LYS A 122 18.82 21.53 6.13
N HIS A 123 19.79 21.13 5.33
CA HIS A 123 20.09 21.66 4.00
C HIS A 123 19.48 20.81 2.89
N ASN A 124 18.24 20.33 3.07
CA ASN A 124 17.50 19.49 2.12
C ASN A 124 18.17 18.13 1.83
N GLY A 125 18.99 17.63 2.76
CA GLY A 125 19.55 16.28 2.69
C GLY A 125 18.47 15.19 2.69
N SER A 126 18.84 14.02 2.19
CA SER A 126 18.02 12.81 2.23
C SER A 126 18.32 12.03 3.51
N LEU A 127 17.28 11.39 4.08
CA LEU A 127 17.44 10.42 5.16
C LEU A 127 16.60 9.20 4.87
N TYR A 128 17.21 8.04 5.05
CA TYR A 128 16.63 6.73 4.79
C TYR A 128 16.63 5.90 6.07
N ALA A 129 15.55 5.16 6.24
CA ALA A 129 15.45 4.07 7.19
C ALA A 129 15.70 2.75 6.48
N HIS A 130 16.69 2.01 6.93
CA HIS A 130 16.99 0.67 6.46
C HIS A 130 16.51 -0.32 7.50
N VAL A 131 15.48 -1.08 7.17
CA VAL A 131 14.96 -2.11 8.06
C VAL A 131 15.42 -3.46 7.52
N TYR A 132 16.11 -4.22 8.37
CA TYR A 132 16.55 -5.57 8.10
C TYR A 132 15.86 -6.52 9.07
N PHE A 133 15.48 -7.67 8.56
CA PHE A 133 14.97 -8.79 9.30
C PHE A 133 15.85 -10.00 9.02
N SER A 134 16.12 -10.79 10.05
CA SER A 134 16.70 -12.12 9.89
C SER A 134 15.95 -13.15 10.72
N ARG A 135 16.17 -14.43 10.41
CA ARG A 135 15.83 -15.51 11.33
C ARG A 135 16.54 -15.29 12.66
N SER A 136 15.85 -15.58 13.76
CA SER A 136 16.44 -15.33 15.07
C SER A 136 17.77 -16.06 15.25
N GLY A 137 18.80 -15.31 15.64
CA GLY A 137 20.17 -15.81 15.79
C GLY A 137 21.05 -15.78 14.54
N TYR A 138 20.56 -15.32 13.38
CA TYR A 138 21.39 -15.11 12.18
C TYR A 138 21.79 -13.64 12.02
N PRO A 139 23.05 -13.32 11.67
CA PRO A 139 23.47 -11.95 11.43
C PRO A 139 22.85 -11.37 10.15
N VAL A 140 22.65 -10.05 10.13
CA VAL A 140 22.18 -9.31 8.95
C VAL A 140 23.31 -8.77 8.08
N ASP A 141 24.54 -8.72 8.62
CA ASP A 141 25.70 -8.18 7.94
C ASP A 141 26.24 -9.17 6.89
N PRO A 142 26.26 -8.82 5.60
CA PRO A 142 26.81 -9.68 4.55
C PRO A 142 28.31 -10.00 4.67
N THR A 143 29.05 -9.26 5.50
CA THR A 143 30.48 -9.47 5.72
C THR A 143 30.77 -10.54 6.78
N ASP A 144 29.76 -10.91 7.57
CA ASP A 144 29.89 -11.93 8.61
C ASP A 144 29.98 -13.34 7.98
N PRO A 145 30.93 -14.21 8.38
CA PRO A 145 30.98 -15.58 7.90
C PRO A 145 29.73 -16.42 8.18
N GLU A 146 28.94 -16.07 9.20
CA GLU A 146 27.67 -16.76 9.54
C GLU A 146 26.46 -16.19 8.76
N TYR A 147 26.68 -15.20 7.88
CA TYR A 147 25.61 -14.62 7.08
C TYR A 147 25.05 -15.60 6.04
N GLU A 148 23.73 -15.77 6.09
CA GLU A 148 23.00 -16.53 5.09
C GLU A 148 22.04 -15.63 4.33
N GLN A 149 22.25 -15.50 3.01
CA GLN A 149 21.39 -14.69 2.13
C GLN A 149 19.90 -15.05 2.25
N LYS A 150 19.58 -16.33 2.44
CA LYS A 150 18.20 -16.84 2.53
C LYS A 150 17.52 -16.53 3.87
N SER A 151 18.31 -16.20 4.88
CA SER A 151 17.87 -16.02 6.26
C SER A 151 17.75 -14.55 6.62
N ALA A 152 18.21 -13.62 5.77
CA ALA A 152 18.13 -12.19 5.97
C ALA A 152 17.50 -11.46 4.78
N PHE A 153 16.65 -10.48 5.05
CA PHE A 153 16.06 -9.60 4.04
C PHE A 153 15.84 -8.21 4.62
N GLY A 154 15.75 -7.20 3.75
CA GLY A 154 15.55 -5.84 4.21
C GLY A 154 14.94 -4.95 3.16
N ARG A 155 14.54 -3.76 3.60
CA ARG A 155 13.98 -2.73 2.72
C ARG A 155 14.36 -1.35 3.24
N THR A 156 14.77 -0.51 2.30
CA THR A 156 15.02 0.91 2.53
C THR A 156 13.75 1.72 2.30
N HIS A 157 13.51 2.73 3.15
CA HIS A 157 12.42 3.68 2.99
C HIS A 157 12.87 5.12 3.32
N PRO A 158 12.55 6.12 2.46
CA PRO A 158 12.89 7.51 2.74
C PRO A 158 12.03 8.09 3.87
N ILE A 159 12.67 8.61 4.90
CA ILE A 159 12.01 9.26 6.05
C ILE A 159 11.67 10.72 5.76
N VAL A 160 12.31 11.31 4.77
CA VAL A 160 12.05 12.67 4.32
C VAL A 160 11.19 12.64 3.05
N ALA A 161 10.13 13.46 3.04
CA ALA A 161 9.33 13.73 1.86
C ALA A 161 9.68 15.09 1.27
N TYR A 162 9.90 15.17 -0.04
CA TYR A 162 10.09 16.45 -0.72
C TYR A 162 8.78 16.90 -1.31
N LEU A 163 8.29 18.03 -0.82
CA LEU A 163 7.01 18.58 -1.24
C LEU A 163 7.19 19.98 -1.79
N ARG A 164 6.41 20.30 -2.82
CA ARG A 164 6.35 21.66 -3.36
C ARG A 164 5.80 22.57 -2.27
N LYS A 165 6.44 23.72 -2.08
CA LYS A 165 5.91 24.78 -1.24
C LYS A 165 4.52 25.14 -1.72
N SER A 166 3.50 24.95 -0.87
CA SER A 166 2.15 25.38 -1.22
C SER A 166 2.18 26.90 -1.39
N LYS A 167 1.62 27.39 -2.50
CA LYS A 167 1.41 28.83 -2.66
C LYS A 167 0.32 29.21 -1.65
N ALA A 168 0.73 29.75 -0.51
CA ALA A 168 -0.19 30.30 0.48
C ALA A 168 -0.85 31.55 -0.12
N GLY A 169 -1.96 31.38 -0.81
CA GLY A 169 -2.68 32.51 -1.40
C GLY A 169 -3.56 32.11 -2.55
N HIS A 170 -4.80 31.73 -2.23
CA HIS A 170 -6.05 32.14 -2.90
C HIS A 170 -7.17 31.19 -2.45
N LYS A 171 -7.53 31.23 -1.16
CA LYS A 171 -8.91 30.92 -0.78
C LYS A 171 -9.76 32.06 -1.33
N LYS A 172 -10.11 31.99 -2.61
CA LYS A 172 -11.11 32.86 -3.20
C LYS A 172 -12.43 32.47 -2.52
N SER A 173 -12.90 33.29 -1.60
CA SER A 173 -14.22 33.10 -0.98
C SER A 173 -15.25 33.12 -2.11
N LEU A 174 -15.85 31.97 -2.41
CA LEU A 174 -16.91 31.84 -3.42
C LEU A 174 -18.30 32.19 -2.88
N LEU A 175 -18.36 32.73 -1.66
CA LEU A 175 -19.55 33.37 -1.11
C LEU A 175 -19.41 34.87 -1.36
N GLY A 176 -19.67 35.25 -2.62
CA GLY A 176 -20.02 36.63 -2.94
C GLY A 176 -21.43 36.88 -2.44
N ASP A 177 -21.55 37.80 -1.50
CA ASP A 177 -22.80 38.28 -0.95
C ASP A 177 -23.69 38.78 -2.10
N SER A 178 -24.83 38.14 -2.29
CA SER A 178 -25.85 38.59 -3.22
C SER A 178 -26.81 39.50 -2.47
N ASP A 179 -26.62 40.81 -2.59
CA ASP A 179 -27.69 41.78 -2.41
C ASP A 179 -27.52 42.96 -3.38
N GLU A 180 -28.67 43.45 -3.83
CA GLU A 180 -28.98 44.10 -5.11
C GLU A 180 -28.39 45.51 -5.31
N SER A 181 -28.16 45.88 -6.58
CA SER A 181 -28.70 47.07 -7.30
C SER A 181 -27.73 47.82 -8.26
N GLU A 182 -28.23 47.97 -9.49
CA GLU A 182 -28.00 48.97 -10.54
C GLU A 182 -26.59 49.46 -11.00
N GLU A 183 -26.33 49.14 -12.28
CA GLU A 183 -25.91 50.05 -13.37
C GLU A 183 -24.65 50.94 -13.20
N LYS A 184 -23.53 50.52 -13.82
CA LYS A 184 -22.62 51.37 -14.64
C LYS A 184 -21.51 50.57 -15.34
N LEU A 185 -21.55 50.60 -16.68
CA LEU A 185 -20.49 50.66 -17.73
C LEU A 185 -19.09 50.01 -17.52
N PRO A 186 -18.44 49.55 -18.61
CA PRO A 186 -17.52 48.40 -18.60
C PRO A 186 -16.13 48.76 -18.08
N PRO A 187 -15.44 47.86 -17.35
CA PRO A 187 -14.02 48.04 -17.08
C PRO A 187 -13.21 47.68 -18.32
N LYS A 188 -12.37 48.64 -18.71
CA LYS A 188 -11.26 48.53 -19.65
C LYS A 188 -10.38 47.32 -19.35
N GLU A 189 -9.76 46.84 -20.43
CA GLU A 189 -8.57 46.00 -20.47
C GLU A 189 -7.66 46.20 -19.26
N ASN A 190 -7.48 45.13 -18.48
CA ASN A 190 -6.26 44.80 -17.77
C ASN A 190 -6.13 43.28 -17.86
N LYS A 191 -5.62 42.83 -19.00
CA LYS A 191 -5.32 41.43 -19.31
C LYS A 191 -3.86 41.06 -19.01
N GLU A 192 -3.21 41.78 -18.10
CA GLU A 192 -1.78 41.61 -17.79
C GLU A 192 -1.48 41.90 -16.32
N SER A 193 -1.59 40.86 -15.49
CA SER A 193 -0.92 40.62 -14.20
C SER A 193 -1.68 39.46 -13.56
N GLU A 194 -1.20 38.21 -13.65
CA GLU A 194 -0.41 37.61 -12.55
C GLU A 194 0.26 36.27 -12.96
N ASP A 195 0.60 36.06 -14.23
CA ASP A 195 1.34 34.84 -14.66
C ASP A 195 2.86 35.04 -14.73
N LYS A 196 3.43 35.83 -13.80
CA LYS A 196 4.89 36.05 -13.73
C LYS A 196 5.44 35.93 -12.31
N GLU A 197 5.22 34.79 -11.68
CA GLU A 197 6.18 34.22 -10.72
C GLU A 197 6.31 32.71 -10.96
N GLU A 198 6.85 32.36 -12.13
CA GLU A 198 7.48 31.07 -12.36
C GLU A 198 8.93 31.14 -11.86
N GLY A 199 9.09 31.44 -10.57
CA GLY A 199 10.34 31.16 -9.87
C GLY A 199 10.55 29.63 -9.84
N PRO A 200 11.81 29.15 -9.75
CA PRO A 200 12.07 27.72 -9.62
C PRO A 200 11.25 27.16 -8.45
N VAL A 201 10.50 26.08 -8.73
CA VAL A 201 9.66 25.42 -7.74
C VAL A 201 10.52 25.01 -6.55
N GLU A 202 10.43 25.77 -5.45
CA GLU A 202 11.19 25.50 -4.24
C GLU A 202 10.60 24.25 -3.56
N TYR A 203 11.39 23.18 -3.55
CA TYR A 203 11.07 21.96 -2.80
C TYR A 203 11.56 22.10 -1.37
N ILE A 204 10.66 21.85 -0.43
CA ILE A 204 10.95 21.83 1.00
C ILE A 204 10.97 20.37 1.45
N SER A 205 11.95 20.03 2.28
CA SER A 205 12.06 18.73 2.91
C SER A 205 11.14 18.67 4.14
N TYR A 206 10.35 17.60 4.22
CA TYR A 206 9.37 17.38 5.28
C TYR A 206 9.71 16.07 6.02
N TRP A 207 9.75 16.15 7.34
CA TRP A 207 9.96 15.04 8.25
C TRP A 207 8.68 14.24 8.46
N LYS A 208 8.79 12.92 8.38
CA LYS A 208 7.73 11.97 8.71
C LYS A 208 7.88 11.53 10.18
N PRO A 209 7.02 12.02 11.12
CA PRO A 209 7.16 11.70 12.53
C PRO A 209 6.72 10.27 12.90
N ASN A 210 5.94 9.60 12.04
CA ASN A 210 5.44 8.25 12.30
C ASN A 210 5.82 7.34 11.14
N VAL A 211 6.42 6.20 11.46
CA VAL A 211 6.80 5.16 10.50
C VAL A 211 6.24 3.84 10.99
N THR A 212 5.27 3.31 10.25
CA THR A 212 4.67 2.00 10.55
C THR A 212 5.20 0.97 9.56
N ILE A 213 6.01 0.05 10.06
CA ILE A 213 6.58 -1.08 9.33
C ILE A 213 5.61 -2.25 9.47
N ASN A 214 5.06 -2.70 8.35
CA ASN A 214 4.15 -3.84 8.32
C ASN A 214 4.83 -5.05 7.71
N LEU A 215 4.79 -6.18 8.42
CA LEU A 215 5.17 -7.48 7.88
C LEU A 215 3.93 -8.14 7.27
N VAL A 216 3.93 -8.31 5.95
CA VAL A 216 2.79 -8.90 5.24
C VAL A 216 2.75 -10.41 5.44
N ASP A 217 1.65 -10.91 5.97
CA ASP A 217 1.29 -12.33 6.01
C ASP A 217 0.94 -12.81 4.60
N ASP A 218 1.96 -13.20 3.83
CA ASP A 218 1.82 -13.74 2.48
C ASP A 218 2.44 -15.14 2.35
N PHE A 219 1.58 -16.15 2.31
CA PHE A 219 1.91 -17.56 2.03
C PHE A 219 1.37 -18.02 0.68
N THR A 220 1.06 -17.08 -0.22
CA THR A 220 0.51 -17.37 -1.55
C THR A 220 1.58 -17.99 -2.45
N ARG A 221 1.26 -19.11 -3.12
CA ARG A 221 2.16 -19.69 -4.10
C ARG A 221 2.03 -18.98 -5.44
N TYR A 222 3.05 -18.23 -5.84
CA TYR A 222 3.04 -17.48 -7.08
C TYR A 222 3.62 -18.28 -8.25
N PRO A 223 2.98 -18.29 -9.43
CA PRO A 223 3.63 -18.74 -10.64
C PRO A 223 4.70 -17.71 -11.06
N GLN A 224 5.92 -18.17 -11.34
CA GLN A 224 7.07 -17.31 -11.67
C GLN A 224 6.78 -16.25 -12.75
N ASN A 225 5.96 -16.58 -13.75
CA ASN A 225 5.69 -15.70 -14.90
C ASN A 225 4.38 -14.91 -14.77
N ASN A 226 3.62 -15.06 -13.69
CA ASN A 226 2.28 -14.48 -13.58
C ASN A 226 1.99 -13.99 -12.15
N ILE A 227 2.89 -13.14 -11.65
CA ILE A 227 2.72 -12.42 -10.39
C ILE A 227 1.78 -11.23 -10.65
N PRO A 228 0.76 -10.99 -9.79
CA PRO A 228 -0.09 -9.83 -9.90
C PRO A 228 0.71 -8.51 -9.89
N PRO A 229 0.44 -7.57 -10.82
CA PRO A 229 1.24 -6.36 -10.99
C PRO A 229 1.19 -5.41 -9.78
N ASN A 230 0.17 -5.54 -8.92
CA ASN A 230 0.06 -4.78 -7.67
C ASN A 230 1.01 -5.29 -6.57
N VAL A 231 1.35 -6.58 -6.58
CA VAL A 231 2.21 -7.22 -5.57
C VAL A 231 3.66 -7.29 -6.06
N ALA A 232 3.87 -7.46 -7.37
CA ALA A 232 5.18 -7.66 -7.98
C ALA A 232 6.27 -6.64 -7.55
N PRO A 233 6.00 -5.33 -7.43
CA PRO A 233 7.02 -4.36 -7.01
C PRO A 233 7.47 -4.48 -5.55
N TYR A 234 6.67 -5.16 -4.72
CA TYR A 234 6.94 -5.32 -3.30
C TYR A 234 7.56 -6.68 -2.97
N LEU A 235 7.49 -7.63 -3.90
CA LEU A 235 8.00 -8.97 -3.73
C LEU A 235 9.51 -9.01 -4.00
N ASN A 236 10.28 -9.45 -3.00
CA ASN A 236 11.71 -9.71 -3.19
C ASN A 236 11.91 -11.20 -3.47
N VAL A 237 12.47 -11.53 -4.63
CA VAL A 237 12.64 -12.90 -5.12
C VAL A 237 14.11 -13.29 -5.03
N ASP A 238 14.40 -14.40 -4.38
CA ASP A 238 15.73 -14.97 -4.38
C ASP A 238 16.04 -15.62 -5.75
N PRO A 239 17.07 -15.17 -6.48
CA PRO A 239 17.45 -15.75 -7.77
C PRO A 239 17.92 -17.21 -7.65
N THR A 240 18.35 -17.66 -6.47
CA THR A 240 18.93 -19.00 -6.28
C THR A 240 17.86 -20.07 -6.11
N THR A 241 16.91 -19.83 -5.22
CA THR A 241 15.86 -20.81 -4.89
C THR A 241 14.55 -20.56 -5.65
N ASN A 242 14.46 -19.44 -6.36
CA ASN A 242 13.25 -19.02 -7.05
C ASN A 242 12.03 -18.96 -6.09
N SER A 243 12.31 -18.61 -4.84
CA SER A 243 11.34 -18.40 -3.76
C SER A 243 11.39 -16.93 -3.34
N TYR A 244 10.42 -16.46 -2.57
CA TYR A 244 10.33 -15.05 -2.19
C TYR A 244 10.50 -14.85 -0.69
N TYR A 245 11.04 -13.68 -0.32
CA TYR A 245 11.15 -13.24 1.07
C TYR A 245 9.83 -12.60 1.54
N PRO A 246 9.55 -12.59 2.85
CA PRO A 246 8.45 -11.83 3.41
C PRO A 246 8.48 -10.38 2.94
N THR A 247 7.30 -9.84 2.63
CA THR A 247 7.18 -8.47 2.15
C THR A 247 7.16 -7.52 3.35
N VAL A 248 8.14 -6.61 3.40
CA VAL A 248 8.15 -5.47 4.30
C VAL A 248 7.45 -4.30 3.62
N PHE A 249 6.36 -3.83 4.22
CA PHE A 249 5.57 -2.71 3.72
C PHE A 249 5.61 -1.54 4.68
N PHE A 250 6.10 -0.39 4.23
CA PHE A 250 6.05 0.85 5.00
C PHE A 250 4.69 1.50 4.75
N ASN A 251 3.84 1.53 5.78
CA ASN A 251 2.50 2.07 5.68
C ASN A 251 2.52 3.57 5.96
N GLU A 252 2.34 4.34 4.90
CA GLU A 252 2.24 5.81 4.96
C GLU A 252 0.80 6.31 4.85
N PHE A 253 -0.17 5.40 4.86
CA PHE A 253 -1.55 5.74 4.55
C PHE A 253 -2.12 6.78 5.52
N TRP A 254 -1.87 6.62 6.82
CA TRP A 254 -2.32 7.54 7.87
C TRP A 254 -1.40 8.75 8.07
N LEU A 255 -0.33 8.86 7.29
CA LEU A 255 0.54 10.02 7.34
C LEU A 255 -0.07 11.17 6.54
N LEU A 256 -0.67 12.10 7.28
CA LEU A 256 -1.27 13.31 6.76
C LEU A 256 -0.18 14.36 6.53
N ARG A 257 -0.30 15.13 5.45
CA ARG A 257 0.64 16.20 5.11
C ARG A 257 0.72 17.27 6.19
N ASP A 258 -0.41 17.56 6.85
CA ASP A 258 -0.49 18.55 7.94
C ASP A 258 0.30 18.13 9.19
N LYS A 259 0.56 16.83 9.35
CA LYS A 259 1.37 16.29 10.45
C LYS A 259 2.85 16.18 10.11
N LEU A 260 3.23 16.48 8.87
CA LEU A 260 4.63 16.52 8.48
C LEU A 260 5.29 17.79 9.00
N THR A 261 6.48 17.65 9.57
CA THR A 261 7.23 18.80 10.09
C THR A 261 8.19 19.30 9.03
N ALA A 262 8.10 20.56 8.62
CA ALA A 262 9.06 21.13 7.67
C ALA A 262 10.46 21.19 8.30
N LEU A 263 11.45 20.65 7.61
CA LEU A 263 12.84 20.68 8.03
C LEU A 263 13.43 22.05 7.71
N ASN A 264 13.63 22.85 8.76
CA ASN A 264 14.23 24.18 8.68
C ASN A 264 15.48 24.23 9.57
N LYS A 265 16.31 25.26 9.39
CA LYS A 265 17.55 25.47 10.18
C LYS A 265 17.33 25.58 11.70
N THR A 266 16.11 25.92 12.12
CA THR A 266 15.75 26.12 13.54
C THR A 266 15.34 24.84 14.25
N VAL A 267 15.09 23.74 13.52
CA VAL A 267 14.66 22.47 14.12
C VAL A 267 15.86 21.76 14.74
N LYS A 268 15.82 21.57 16.06
CA LYS A 268 16.90 20.93 16.83
C LYS A 268 16.60 19.49 17.21
N GLU A 269 15.32 19.16 17.39
CA GLU A 269 14.87 17.87 17.89
C GLU A 269 13.63 17.45 17.09
N LEU A 270 13.61 16.18 16.67
CA LEU A 270 12.52 15.58 15.92
C LEU A 270 12.11 14.29 16.59
N THR A 271 10.82 14.15 16.90
CA THR A 271 10.30 12.89 17.43
C THR A 271 10.01 11.93 16.28
N LEU A 272 10.42 10.67 16.43
CA LEU A 272 10.13 9.59 15.52
C LEU A 272 9.46 8.44 16.28
N ASN A 273 8.21 8.17 15.91
CA ASN A 273 7.45 7.02 16.41
C ASN A 273 7.52 5.92 15.39
N LEU A 274 8.03 4.78 15.83
CA LEU A 274 8.20 3.57 15.04
C LEU A 274 7.21 2.54 15.55
N GLU A 275 6.54 1.87 14.62
CA GLU A 275 5.66 0.76 14.94
C GLU A 275 5.96 -0.38 13.98
N VAL A 276 6.12 -1.60 14.52
CA VAL A 276 6.19 -2.82 13.74
C VAL A 276 4.97 -3.66 14.07
N SER A 277 4.22 -4.04 13.03
CA SER A 277 3.04 -4.87 13.19
C SER A 277 2.84 -5.82 12.00
N PRO A 278 2.23 -6.99 12.21
CA PRO A 278 1.84 -7.86 11.10
C PRO A 278 0.59 -7.30 10.39
N ILE A 279 0.53 -7.43 9.07
CA ILE A 279 -0.64 -7.08 8.25
C ILE A 279 -1.10 -8.29 7.45
N SER A 280 -2.42 -8.47 7.30
CA SER A 280 -2.96 -9.55 6.47
C SER A 280 -2.88 -9.18 4.99
N MET A 281 -2.70 -10.18 4.13
CA MET A 281 -2.62 -10.00 2.68
C MET A 281 -3.80 -9.17 2.12
N THR A 282 -5.03 -9.47 2.55
CA THR A 282 -6.23 -8.76 2.08
C THR A 282 -6.24 -7.30 2.52
N LYS A 283 -5.86 -7.00 3.77
CA LYS A 283 -5.80 -5.62 4.28
C LYS A 283 -4.72 -4.83 3.56
N TRP A 284 -3.57 -5.46 3.30
CA TRP A 284 -2.49 -4.86 2.53
C TRP A 284 -2.91 -4.57 1.08
N GLN A 285 -3.53 -5.53 0.39
CA GLN A 285 -4.04 -5.33 -0.97
C GLN A 285 -5.07 -4.19 -1.05
N LEU A 286 -5.93 -4.05 -0.03
CA LEU A 286 -6.87 -2.93 0.05
C LEU A 286 -6.13 -1.59 0.15
N PHE A 287 -5.11 -1.47 1.00
CA PHE A 287 -4.31 -0.25 1.09
C PHE A 287 -3.65 0.09 -0.25
N LEU A 288 -3.06 -0.89 -0.93
CA LEU A 288 -2.47 -0.69 -2.25
C LEU A 288 -3.48 -0.17 -3.28
N GLN A 289 -4.71 -0.70 -3.28
CA GLN A 289 -5.77 -0.25 -4.20
C GLN A 289 -6.19 1.20 -3.93
N ILE A 290 -6.30 1.58 -2.66
CA ILE A 290 -6.67 2.96 -2.28
C ILE A 290 -5.52 3.93 -2.61
N GLU A 291 -4.27 3.56 -2.37
CA GLU A 291 -3.13 4.41 -2.74
C GLU A 291 -3.04 4.62 -4.25
N GLN A 292 -3.24 3.56 -5.04
CA GLN A 292 -3.28 3.64 -6.49
C GLN A 292 -4.42 4.54 -6.97
N SER A 293 -5.61 4.45 -6.36
CA SER A 293 -6.73 5.33 -6.74
C SER A 293 -6.41 6.80 -6.45
N PHE A 294 -5.82 7.11 -5.29
CA PHE A 294 -5.40 8.48 -4.97
C PHE A 294 -4.30 9.00 -5.89
N GLN A 295 -3.34 8.16 -6.28
CA GLN A 295 -2.33 8.54 -7.28
C GLN A 295 -2.97 8.85 -8.64
N VAL A 296 -3.93 8.03 -9.09
CA VAL A 296 -4.67 8.27 -10.34
C VAL A 296 -5.48 9.56 -10.25
N HIS A 297 -6.23 9.78 -9.18
CA HIS A 297 -7.01 11.02 -8.98
C HIS A 297 -6.13 12.28 -8.95
N ARG A 298 -4.95 12.20 -8.32
CA ARG A 298 -3.95 13.27 -8.32
C ARG A 298 -3.37 13.51 -9.71
N SER A 299 -3.05 12.45 -10.46
CA SER A 299 -2.53 12.57 -11.83
C SER A 299 -3.54 13.14 -12.80
N TYR A 300 -4.83 12.89 -12.56
CA TYR A 300 -5.94 13.41 -13.37
C TYR A 300 -6.33 14.85 -12.98
N GLY A 301 -5.74 15.44 -11.94
CA GLY A 301 -6.05 16.79 -11.47
C GLY A 301 -7.46 16.97 -10.89
N SER A 302 -8.17 15.87 -10.61
CA SER A 302 -9.54 15.88 -10.06
C SER A 302 -9.59 16.01 -8.53
N MET A 303 -8.43 16.05 -7.88
CA MET A 303 -8.29 16.16 -6.44
C MET A 303 -7.29 17.28 -6.15
N LEU A 304 -7.74 18.34 -5.46
CA LEU A 304 -6.89 19.45 -5.04
C LEU A 304 -5.87 18.96 -3.99
N GLU A 305 -4.74 19.66 -3.91
CA GLU A 305 -3.65 19.32 -3.00
C GLU A 305 -4.10 19.53 -1.54
N GLY A 306 -4.65 18.47 -0.92
CA GLY A 306 -5.17 18.46 0.46
C GLY A 306 -6.46 17.63 0.64
N GLU A 307 -7.30 17.51 -0.38
CA GLU A 307 -8.58 16.78 -0.30
C GLU A 307 -8.39 15.28 -0.05
N ALA A 308 -7.27 14.71 -0.52
CA ALA A 308 -6.90 13.32 -0.25
C ALA A 308 -6.72 13.04 1.25
N ASP A 309 -6.18 14.02 1.96
CA ASP A 309 -5.90 13.90 3.40
C ASP A 309 -7.18 14.05 4.21
N GLU A 310 -8.11 14.90 3.78
CA GLU A 310 -9.45 14.99 4.38
C GLU A 310 -10.19 13.64 4.28
N LEU A 311 -10.17 13.00 3.10
CA LEU A 311 -10.76 11.68 2.92
C LEU A 311 -10.14 10.62 3.84
N LYS A 312 -8.83 10.69 4.09
CA LYS A 312 -8.18 9.81 5.06
C LYS A 312 -8.67 10.05 6.48
N VAL A 313 -8.84 11.30 6.91
CA VAL A 313 -9.36 11.62 8.24
C VAL A 313 -10.77 11.06 8.44
N TYR A 314 -11.66 11.26 7.47
CA TYR A 314 -13.03 10.70 7.54
C TYR A 314 -13.03 9.17 7.43
N GLY A 315 -12.16 8.60 6.59
CA GLY A 315 -11.96 7.15 6.45
C GLY A 315 -11.44 6.50 7.74
N SER A 316 -10.54 7.15 8.49
CA SER A 316 -10.10 6.68 9.82
C SER A 316 -11.29 6.52 10.77
N PHE A 317 -12.20 7.50 10.76
CA PHE A 317 -13.38 7.49 11.61
C PHE A 317 -14.37 6.39 11.23
N GLN A 318 -14.53 6.11 9.93
CA GLN A 318 -15.48 5.10 9.46
C GLN A 318 -14.96 3.66 9.59
N LEU A 319 -13.63 3.46 9.49
CA LEU A 319 -12.99 2.16 9.70
C LEU A 319 -12.82 1.78 11.19
N CYS A 320 -13.01 2.74 12.11
CA CYS A 320 -13.14 2.48 13.54
C CYS A 320 -14.62 2.57 13.97
N PRO A 321 -15.39 1.47 13.98
CA PRO A 321 -16.84 1.53 14.28
C PRO A 321 -17.17 1.80 15.76
N PHE A 322 -16.20 2.18 16.60
CA PHE A 322 -16.35 2.18 18.06
C PHE A 322 -16.13 3.51 18.79
N ARG A 323 -16.08 4.65 18.09
CA ARG A 323 -15.80 5.96 18.73
C ARG A 323 -17.01 6.89 18.92
N LEU A 324 -18.24 6.36 18.86
CA LEU A 324 -19.47 7.17 19.01
C LEU A 324 -20.42 6.69 20.12
N LEU A 325 -19.91 6.19 21.25
CA LEU A 325 -20.70 6.11 22.49
C LEU A 325 -19.87 6.54 23.71
N PRO A 326 -20.13 7.71 24.31
CA PRO A 326 -19.41 8.19 25.50
C PRO A 326 -19.79 7.47 26.81
N PHE A 327 -20.52 6.36 26.76
CA PHE A 327 -21.07 5.68 27.96
C PHE A 327 -20.32 4.42 28.41
N PHE A 328 -19.32 3.95 27.67
CA PHE A 328 -18.62 2.68 27.97
C PHE A 328 -17.20 2.83 28.54
N TRP A 329 -16.76 4.06 28.84
CA TRP A 329 -15.39 4.32 29.31
C TRP A 329 -15.14 3.93 30.79
N THR A 330 -16.17 3.74 31.60
CA THR A 330 -16.01 3.46 33.04
C THR A 330 -15.97 1.99 33.43
N LEU A 331 -16.18 1.03 32.51
CA LEU A 331 -16.11 -0.40 32.85
C LEU A 331 -14.88 -1.14 32.33
N PHE A 332 -14.16 -0.61 31.33
CA PHE A 332 -13.09 -1.34 30.65
C PHE A 332 -11.68 -1.15 31.26
N CYS A 333 -11.53 -0.28 32.26
CA CYS A 333 -10.22 0.06 32.84
C CYS A 333 -9.91 -0.65 34.18
N SER A 334 -10.69 -1.67 34.58
CA SER A 334 -10.43 -2.41 35.82
C SER A 334 -10.16 -3.90 35.65
N VAL A 335 -10.19 -4.44 34.43
CA VAL A 335 -9.67 -5.78 34.12
C VAL A 335 -9.19 -5.75 32.67
N TRP A 336 -7.92 -5.43 32.47
CA TRP A 336 -6.97 -5.96 31.47
C TRP A 336 -5.72 -5.08 31.41
#